data_AF-A0A5K1CL07-F1
#
_entry.id   AF-A0A5K1CL07-F1
#
_cell.length_a   1.000
_cell.length_b   1.000
_cell.length_c   1.000
_cell.angle_alpha   90.00
_cell.angle_beta   90.00
_cell.angle_gamma   90.00
#
_symmetry.space_group_name_H-M   'P 1'
#
loop_
_entity.id
_entity.type
_entity.pdbx_description
1 polymer ?
#
loop_
_entity_poly.entity_id
_entity_poly.type
_entity_poly.pdbx_seq_one_letter_code
_entity_poly.pdbx_strand_id
1 'polypeptide(L)'
;MRNPAALLPWLVLVGLAIGLPEFAASALEKHKNAYATMMYMGTPRDYEFYIALRVLLRSLARLKVDADLVVIASKDVPQKWVSA
;
A
#
# COMPACT_ATOMS: atom_id res chain seq x y z
N MET A 1 12.73 -54.98 -2.57
CA MET A 1 11.42 -54.40 -2.21
C MET A 1 11.67 -52.97 -1.74
N ARG A 2 11.38 -51.96 -2.58
CA ARG A 2 11.70 -50.54 -2.33
C ARG A 2 10.60 -49.96 -1.45
N ASN A 3 10.95 -49.57 -0.21
CA ASN A 3 9.99 -49.16 0.81
C ASN A 3 9.34 -47.81 0.41
N PRO A 4 8.02 -47.74 0.15
CA PRO A 4 7.37 -46.53 -0.34
C PRO A 4 7.31 -45.40 0.69
N ALA A 5 7.54 -45.71 1.98
CA ALA A 5 7.49 -44.74 3.08
C ALA A 5 8.68 -43.76 3.14
N ALA A 6 9.78 -44.04 2.43
CA ALA A 6 10.98 -43.20 2.46
C ALA A 6 10.87 -41.89 1.66
N LEU A 7 9.87 -41.77 0.79
CA LEU A 7 9.67 -40.61 -0.10
C LEU A 7 8.67 -39.58 0.44
N LEU A 8 7.85 -39.96 1.44
CA LEU A 8 6.87 -39.08 2.08
C LEU A 8 7.48 -37.83 2.73
N PRO A 9 8.58 -37.88 3.51
CA PRO A 9 9.14 -36.68 4.12
C PRO A 9 9.74 -35.72 3.07
N TRP A 10 10.22 -36.25 1.95
CA TRP A 10 10.76 -35.44 0.84
C TRP A 10 9.64 -34.72 0.08
N LEU A 11 8.49 -35.35 -0.13
CA LEU A 11 7.33 -34.70 -0.75
C LEU A 11 6.74 -33.59 0.12
N VAL A 12 6.72 -33.76 1.44
CA VAL A 12 6.25 -32.73 2.39
C VAL A 12 7.21 -31.53 2.43
N LEU A 13 8.53 -31.77 2.42
CA LEU A 13 9.54 -30.70 2.35
C LEU A 13 9.46 -29.90 1.04
N VAL A 14 9.22 -30.57 -0.08
CA VAL A 14 9.04 -29.91 -1.39
C VAL A 14 7.73 -29.11 -1.42
N GLY A 15 6.64 -29.65 -0.88
CA GLY A 15 5.36 -28.93 -0.79
C GLY A 15 5.43 -27.68 0.09
N LEU A 16 6.19 -27.72 1.19
CA LEU A 16 6.36 -26.57 2.09
C LEU A 16 7.21 -25.46 1.47
N ALA A 17 8.20 -25.81 0.64
CA ALA A 17 9.03 -24.83 -0.06
C ALA A 17 8.29 -24.14 -1.23
N ILE A 18 7.33 -24.83 -1.85
CA ILE A 18 6.55 -24.29 -2.98
C ILE A 18 5.40 -23.40 -2.52
N GLY A 19 4.84 -23.62 -1.32
CA GLY A 19 3.66 -22.90 -0.82
C GLY A 19 3.90 -21.51 -0.19
N LEU A 20 5.12 -20.97 -0.21
CA LEU A 20 5.47 -19.71 0.47
C LEU A 20 5.71 -18.44 -0.40
N PRO A 21 5.68 -18.42 -1.75
CA PRO A 21 5.99 -17.19 -2.48
C PRO A 21 4.78 -16.24 -2.63
N GLU A 22 3.54 -16.72 -2.47
CA GLU A 22 2.35 -15.91 -2.82
C GLU A 22 1.99 -14.85 -1.78
N PHE A 23 2.36 -15.02 -0.51
CA PHE A 23 1.97 -14.08 0.55
C PHE A 23 2.84 -12.81 0.58
N ALA A 24 4.07 -12.88 0.07
CA ALA A 24 5.00 -11.75 0.05
C ALA A 24 4.91 -10.91 -1.25
N ALA A 25 4.33 -11.45 -2.32
CA ALA A 25 4.28 -10.80 -3.63
C ALA A 25 3.25 -9.65 -3.70
N SER A 26 2.32 -9.55 -2.75
CA SER A 26 1.32 -8.45 -2.71
C SER A 26 1.89 -7.12 -2.21
N ALA A 27 3.08 -7.11 -1.61
CA ALA A 27 3.64 -5.93 -0.96
C ALA A 27 4.29 -4.93 -1.94
N LEU A 28 4.40 -5.25 -3.22
CA LEU A 28 5.06 -4.39 -4.20
C LEU A 28 4.46 -4.47 -5.61
N GLU A 29 3.13 -4.46 -5.73
CA GLU A 29 2.49 -4.03 -6.97
C GLU A 29 2.85 -2.56 -7.18
N LYS A 30 3.98 -2.33 -7.86
CA LYS A 30 4.53 -1.00 -8.07
C LYS A 30 3.72 -0.33 -9.17
N HIS A 31 2.87 0.61 -8.79
CA HIS A 31 2.12 1.41 -9.75
C HIS A 31 3.09 2.14 -10.70
N LYS A 32 2.72 2.24 -11.99
CA LYS A 32 3.54 2.95 -12.99
C LYS A 32 3.53 4.46 -12.81
N ASN A 33 2.45 5.00 -12.23
CA ASN A 33 2.20 6.43 -12.10
C ASN A 33 1.83 6.77 -10.65
N ALA A 34 1.96 8.06 -10.31
CA ALA A 34 1.52 8.61 -9.05
C ALA A 34 0.71 9.90 -9.25
N TYR A 35 -0.38 10.05 -8.51
CA TYR A 35 -1.07 11.33 -8.36
C TYR A 35 -0.57 12.02 -7.10
N ALA A 36 0.13 13.13 -7.31
CA ALA A 36 0.69 13.93 -6.23
C ALA A 36 -0.09 15.22 -6.04
N THR A 37 -0.24 15.64 -4.78
CA THR A 37 -0.77 16.95 -4.41
C THR A 37 -0.02 17.52 -3.22
N MET A 38 0.00 18.83 -3.08
CA MET A 38 0.70 19.52 -2.00
C MET A 38 -0.26 19.96 -0.91
N MET A 39 0.21 19.89 0.33
CA MET A 39 -0.48 20.41 1.49
C MET A 39 0.47 21.30 2.28
N TYR A 40 0.07 22.53 2.54
CA TYR A 40 0.80 23.46 3.38
C TYR A 40 -0.15 24.18 4.32
N MET A 41 0.40 24.77 5.36
CA MET A 41 -0.32 25.51 6.39
C MET A 41 0.36 26.87 6.59
N GLY A 42 -0.45 27.91 6.66
CA GLY A 42 -0.04 29.30 6.85
C GLY A 42 -1.20 30.25 7.16
N THR A 43 -2.45 29.84 6.94
CA THR A 43 -3.66 30.62 7.23
C THR A 43 -4.78 29.76 7.83
N PRO A 44 -5.73 30.34 8.58
CA PRO A 44 -6.90 29.58 9.08
C PRO A 44 -7.78 28.96 7.99
N ARG A 45 -7.75 29.47 6.75
CA ARG A 45 -8.52 28.93 5.61
C ARG A 45 -8.00 27.56 5.15
N ASP A 46 -6.78 27.19 5.54
CA ASP A 46 -6.10 25.97 5.09
C ASP A 46 -6.81 24.67 5.55
N TYR A 47 -7.69 24.76 6.55
CA TYR A 47 -8.56 23.66 6.93
C TYR A 47 -9.51 23.24 5.80
N GLU A 48 -10.05 24.19 5.03
CA GLU A 48 -10.93 23.90 3.90
C GLU A 48 -10.19 23.11 2.81
N PHE A 49 -8.92 23.45 2.57
CA PHE A 49 -8.05 22.75 1.63
C PHE A 49 -7.71 21.33 2.11
N TYR A 50 -7.56 21.13 3.41
CA TYR A 50 -7.43 19.79 3.99
C TYR A 50 -8.69 18.93 3.77
N ILE A 51 -9.87 19.51 3.93
CA ILE A 51 -11.13 18.80 3.63
C ILE A 51 -11.21 18.47 2.14
N ALA A 52 -10.92 19.43 1.26
CA ALA A 52 -10.91 19.22 -0.19
C ALA A 52 -9.91 18.12 -0.60
N LEU A 53 -8.72 18.12 -0.02
CA LEU A 53 -7.70 17.09 -0.22
C LEU A 53 -8.23 15.69 0.13
N ARG A 54 -8.90 15.54 1.29
CA ARG A 54 -9.48 14.25 1.69
C ARG A 54 -10.57 13.79 0.74
N VAL A 55 -11.38 14.70 0.22
CA VAL A 55 -12.41 14.38 -0.78
C VAL A 55 -11.76 13.92 -2.09
N LEU A 56 -10.71 14.61 -2.55
CA LEU A 56 -9.95 14.24 -3.74
C LEU A 56 -9.37 12.81 -3.61
N LEU A 57 -8.62 12.55 -2.54
CA LEU A 57 -7.98 11.25 -2.31
C LEU A 57 -9.01 10.13 -2.18
N ARG A 58 -10.09 10.36 -1.43
CA ARG A 58 -11.20 9.39 -1.30
C ARG A 58 -11.89 9.13 -2.63
N SER A 59 -12.03 10.14 -3.49
CA SER A 59 -12.61 9.99 -4.82
C SER A 59 -11.73 9.10 -5.71
N LEU A 60 -10.43 9.38 -5.77
CA LEU A 60 -9.47 8.59 -6.53
C LEU A 60 -9.41 7.14 -6.04
N ALA A 61 -9.41 6.93 -4.72
CA ALA A 61 -9.45 5.59 -4.14
C ALA A 61 -10.74 4.83 -4.51
N ARG A 62 -11.91 5.51 -4.51
CA ARG A 62 -13.19 4.90 -4.94
C ARG A 62 -13.21 4.55 -6.43
N LEU A 63 -12.53 5.35 -7.26
CA LEU A 63 -12.37 5.08 -8.69
C LEU A 63 -11.36 3.96 -8.97
N LYS A 64 -10.68 3.42 -7.95
CA LYS A 64 -9.66 2.36 -8.06
C LYS A 64 -8.60 2.69 -9.10
N VAL A 65 -8.07 3.91 -9.02
CA VAL A 65 -7.00 4.35 -9.90
C VAL A 65 -5.79 3.44 -9.77
N ASP A 66 -5.18 3.07 -10.90
CA ASP A 66 -3.92 2.33 -10.93
C ASP A 66 -2.73 3.31 -10.81
N ALA A 67 -2.67 3.99 -9.66
CA ALA A 67 -1.62 4.95 -9.35
C ALA A 67 -1.42 5.07 -7.85
N ASP A 68 -0.18 5.34 -7.43
CA ASP A 68 0.11 5.74 -6.06
C ASP A 68 -0.52 7.11 -5.77
N LEU A 69 -1.07 7.28 -4.56
CA LEU A 69 -1.62 8.55 -4.09
C LEU A 69 -0.65 9.19 -3.10
N VAL A 70 -0.07 10.33 -3.48
CA VAL A 70 1.00 10.98 -2.72
C VAL A 70 0.58 12.38 -2.28
N VAL A 71 0.81 12.69 -1.01
CA VAL A 71 0.67 14.05 -0.46
C VAL A 71 2.04 14.55 -0.04
N ILE A 72 2.46 15.68 -0.61
CA ILE A 72 3.67 16.39 -0.21
C ILE A 72 3.27 17.44 0.82
N ALA A 73 3.57 17.18 2.09
CA ALA A 73 3.19 18.05 3.20
C ALA A 73 4.34 18.99 3.62
N SER A 74 4.04 20.27 3.85
CA SER A 74 4.98 21.21 4.49
C SER A 74 5.16 20.89 5.98
N LYS A 75 6.21 21.43 6.60
CA LYS A 75 6.50 21.24 8.03
C LYS A 75 5.40 21.76 8.95
N ASP A 76 4.65 22.74 8.49
CA ASP A 76 3.62 23.44 9.27
C ASP A 76 2.31 22.63 9.34
N VAL A 77 2.18 21.55 8.56
CA VAL A 77 1.02 20.67 8.60
C VAL A 77 0.97 19.90 9.92
N PRO A 78 -0.15 19.96 10.67
CA PRO A 78 -0.30 19.20 11.91
C PRO A 78 -0.13 17.69 11.67
N GLN A 79 0.76 17.05 12.44
CA GLN A 79 1.02 15.60 12.35
C GLN A 79 -0.26 14.75 12.46
N LYS A 80 -1.19 15.16 13.34
CA LYS A 80 -2.51 14.52 13.49
C LYS A 80 -3.35 14.45 12.21
N TRP A 81 -3.04 15.25 11.19
CA TRP A 81 -3.73 15.23 9.91
C TRP A 81 -3.05 14.34 8.88
N VAL A 82 -1.75 14.05 9.09
CA VAL A 82 -0.91 13.20 8.24
C VAL A 82 -1.07 11.72 8.63
N SER A 83 -1.15 11.40 9.91
CA SER A 83 -1.16 10.02 10.44
C SER A 83 -2.56 9.40 10.59
N ALA A 84 -3.52 9.76 9.74
CA ALA A 84 -4.92 9.33 9.88
C ALA A 84 -5.23 7.95 9.31
#